data_AF-A0A6L8HV24-F1
#
_entry.id   AF-A0A6L8HV24-F1
#
_cell.length_a   1.000
_cell.length_b   1.000
_cell.length_c   1.000
_cell.angle_alpha   90.00
_cell.angle_beta   90.00
_cell.angle_gamma   90.00
#
_symmetry.space_group_name_H-M   'P 1'
#
loop_
_entity.id
_entity.type
_entity.pdbx_description
1 polymer ?
#
loop_
_entity_poly.entity_id
_entity_poly.type
_entity_poly.pdbx_seq_one_letter_code
_entity_poly.pdbx_strand_id
1 'polypeptide(L)'
;ATNADIEHVGVQRLAVHGHDGLARSLVPAHTLGDGDTVFALTTGEVATEPHDLTTLGLMAMLTVERAVVRSVELAEGLAGVPSAREWREGSDKRG
;
A
#
# COMPACT_ATOMS: atom_id res chain seq x y z
N ALA A 1 8.70 3.86 3.03
CA ALA A 1 9.94 4.44 3.58
C ALA A 1 9.58 5.57 4.53
N THR A 2 10.44 5.87 5.50
CA THR A 2 10.29 6.97 6.47
C THR A 2 11.66 7.56 6.78
N ASN A 3 11.71 8.76 7.34
CA ASN A 3 12.95 9.33 7.90
C ASN A 3 12.99 9.24 9.43
N ALA A 4 12.00 8.60 10.05
CA ALA A 4 11.96 8.32 11.48
C ALA A 4 13.10 7.37 11.91
N ASP A 5 13.91 7.77 12.88
CA ASP A 5 14.96 6.95 13.48
C ASP A 5 14.33 5.84 14.33
N ILE A 6 14.31 4.63 13.75
CA ILE A 6 13.69 3.43 14.33
C ILE A 6 14.62 2.24 14.13
N GLU A 7 14.71 1.38 15.14
CA GLU A 7 15.52 0.16 15.07
C GLU A 7 14.95 -0.86 14.08
N HIS A 8 15.78 -1.84 13.71
CA HIS A 8 15.46 -2.89 12.74
C HIS A 8 14.11 -3.58 13.01
N VAL A 9 13.79 -3.89 14.27
CA VAL A 9 12.50 -4.52 14.65
C VAL A 9 11.32 -3.59 14.36
N GLY A 10 11.47 -2.28 14.59
CA GLY A 10 10.47 -1.28 14.24
C GLY A 10 10.26 -1.19 12.73
N VAL A 11 11.35 -1.18 11.94
CA VAL A 11 11.28 -1.19 10.47
C VAL A 11 10.54 -2.43 9.96
N GLN A 12 10.89 -3.62 10.46
CA GLN A 12 10.20 -4.85 10.09
C GLN A 12 8.70 -4.79 10.42
N ARG A 13 8.34 -4.19 11.55
CA ARG A 13 6.95 -4.02 11.94
C ARG A 13 6.18 -3.07 11.02
N LEU A 14 6.83 -2.03 10.48
CA LEU A 14 6.21 -1.19 9.44
C LEU A 14 5.92 -1.97 8.16
N ALA A 15 6.78 -2.91 7.77
CA ALA A 15 6.53 -3.76 6.61
C ALA A 15 5.30 -4.66 6.83
N VAL A 16 5.18 -5.26 8.03
CA VAL A 16 3.98 -6.03 8.43
C VAL A 16 2.72 -5.18 8.35
N HIS A 17 2.74 -3.96 8.89
CA HIS A 17 1.59 -3.04 8.77
C HIS A 17 1.28 -2.63 7.33
N GLY A 18 2.27 -2.63 6.43
CA GLY A 18 2.03 -2.45 5.02
C GLY A 18 1.17 -3.56 4.40
N HIS A 19 1.31 -4.81 4.86
CA HIS A 19 0.43 -5.91 4.43
C HIS A 19 -1.02 -5.68 4.87
N ASP A 20 -1.27 -5.09 6.04
CA ASP A 20 -2.63 -4.69 6.44
C ASP A 20 -3.23 -3.69 5.44
N GLY A 21 -2.40 -2.82 4.85
CA GLY A 21 -2.82 -1.89 3.80
C GLY A 21 -3.22 -2.60 2.50
N LEU A 22 -2.51 -3.67 2.13
CA LEU A 22 -2.89 -4.54 1.01
C LEU A 22 -4.23 -5.22 1.29
N ALA A 23 -4.38 -5.85 2.46
CA ALA A 23 -5.61 -6.54 2.85
C ALA A 23 -6.84 -5.62 2.92
N ARG A 24 -6.64 -4.32 3.20
CA ARG A 24 -7.73 -3.32 3.20
C ARG A 24 -8.13 -2.84 1.81
N SER A 25 -7.25 -2.95 0.82
CA SER A 25 -7.48 -2.44 -0.54
C SER A 25 -7.72 -3.53 -1.60
N LEU A 26 -7.42 -4.80 -1.28
CA LEU A 26 -7.55 -5.95 -2.17
C LEU A 26 -8.46 -7.03 -1.54
N VAL A 27 -9.37 -7.61 -2.33
CA VAL A 27 -10.29 -8.66 -1.85
C VAL A 27 -10.50 -9.72 -2.95
N PRO A 28 -10.09 -10.99 -2.73
CA PRO A 28 -9.25 -11.46 -1.62
C PRO A 28 -7.80 -10.96 -1.74
N ALA A 29 -7.12 -10.80 -0.60
CA ALA A 29 -5.68 -10.58 -0.52
C ALA A 29 -4.98 -11.83 0.04
N HIS A 30 -3.66 -11.94 -0.15
CA HIS A 30 -2.83 -13.00 0.45
C HIS A 30 -3.27 -14.43 0.10
N THR A 31 -3.73 -14.65 -1.14
CA THR A 31 -4.08 -15.99 -1.61
C THR A 31 -2.83 -16.85 -1.85
N LEU A 32 -3.01 -18.16 -2.01
CA LEU A 32 -1.90 -19.07 -2.32
C LEU A 32 -1.21 -18.76 -3.66
N GLY A 33 -1.88 -18.03 -4.55
CA GLY A 33 -1.30 -17.60 -5.83
C GLY A 33 -0.52 -16.30 -5.74
N ASP A 34 -0.58 -15.57 -4.62
CA ASP A 34 -0.02 -14.23 -4.50
C ASP A 34 1.42 -14.27 -3.95
N GLY A 35 2.27 -13.41 -4.52
CA GLY A 35 3.65 -13.18 -4.09
C GLY A 35 3.82 -11.91 -3.26
N ASP A 36 2.83 -11.58 -2.42
CA ASP A 36 2.78 -10.30 -1.70
C ASP A 36 4.04 -10.07 -0.87
N THR A 37 4.75 -8.98 -1.15
CA THR A 37 5.97 -8.61 -0.42
C THR A 37 6.00 -7.10 -0.19
N VAL A 38 6.13 -6.68 1.06
CA VAL A 38 6.33 -5.28 1.43
C VAL A 38 7.72 -5.10 2.03
N PHE A 39 8.43 -4.06 1.57
CA PHE A 39 9.69 -3.62 2.17
C PHE A 39 9.48 -2.29 2.91
N ALA A 40 10.09 -2.17 4.08
CA ALA A 40 10.20 -0.92 4.81
C ALA A 40 11.67 -0.49 4.89
N LEU A 41 11.89 0.82 4.91
CA LEU A 41 13.20 1.45 4.96
C LEU A 41 13.10 2.72 5.79
N THR A 42 14.13 2.98 6.59
CA THR A 42 14.32 4.26 7.28
C THR A 42 15.65 4.92 6.88
N THR A 43 15.67 6.25 6.80
CA THR A 43 16.90 7.06 6.68
C THR A 43 17.44 7.57 8.03
N GLY A 44 16.67 7.45 9.12
CA GLY A 44 17.15 7.72 10.49
C GLY A 44 17.45 9.18 10.83
N GLU A 45 16.72 10.14 10.25
CA GLU A 45 16.98 11.58 10.41
C GLU A 45 16.21 12.21 11.58
N VAL A 46 15.05 11.66 11.93
CA VAL A 46 14.12 12.25 12.92
C VAL A 46 13.98 11.30 14.11
N ALA A 47 14.47 11.73 15.28
CA ALA A 47 14.37 10.96 16.51
C ALA A 47 12.91 10.54 16.80
N THR A 48 12.74 9.33 17.33
CA THR A 48 11.42 8.80 17.73
C THR A 48 11.43 8.34 19.17
N GLU A 49 10.24 8.37 19.76
CA GLU A 49 9.95 7.76 21.05
C GLU A 49 9.21 6.43 20.85
N PRO A 50 9.26 5.50 21.83
CA PRO A 50 8.61 4.19 21.68
C PRO A 50 7.11 4.24 21.32
N HIS A 51 6.40 5.29 21.73
CA HIS A 51 4.98 5.47 21.44
C HIS A 51 4.70 5.89 19.99
N ASP A 52 5.69 6.40 19.26
CA ASP A 52 5.54 6.81 17.86
C ASP A 52 5.40 5.62 16.91
N LEU A 53 5.88 4.44 17.30
CA LEU A 53 5.81 3.23 16.47
C LEU A 53 4.38 2.84 16.10
N THR A 54 3.42 3.08 17.01
CA THR A 54 2.00 2.82 16.73
C THR A 54 1.48 3.75 15.62
N THR A 55 1.82 5.04 15.71
CA THR A 55 1.45 6.04 14.72
C THR A 55 2.12 5.74 13.38
N LEU A 56 3.42 5.42 13.38
CA LEU A 56 4.16 5.05 12.18
C LEU A 56 3.57 3.79 11.51
N GLY A 57 3.17 2.79 12.29
CA GLY A 57 2.50 1.59 11.79
C GLY A 57 1.19 1.90 11.08
N LEU A 58 0.32 2.70 11.72
CA LEU A 58 -0.93 3.17 11.12
C LEU A 58 -0.67 3.94 9.81
N MET A 59 0.32 4.84 9.82
CA MET A 59 0.68 5.61 8.63
C MET A 59 1.23 4.72 7.51
N ALA A 60 2.01 3.68 7.83
CA ALA A 60 2.48 2.72 6.85
C ALA A 60 1.32 1.98 6.18
N MET A 61 0.37 1.46 6.96
CA MET A 61 -0.85 0.82 6.46
C MET A 61 -1.65 1.74 5.52
N LEU A 62 -1.98 2.95 5.99
CA LEU A 62 -2.76 3.92 5.21
C LEU A 62 -2.04 4.37 3.94
N THR A 63 -0.70 4.46 3.99
CA THR A 63 0.11 4.82 2.82
C THR A 63 0.05 3.72 1.77
N VAL A 64 0.16 2.45 2.16
CA VAL A 64 0.04 1.33 1.22
C VAL A 64 -1.37 1.24 0.63
N GLU A 65 -2.41 1.34 1.47
CA GLU A 65 -3.82 1.34 1.02
C GLU A 65 -4.05 2.43 -0.05
N ARG A 66 -3.60 3.66 0.22
CA ARG A 66 -3.70 4.78 -0.74
C ARG A 66 -2.87 4.55 -1.99
N ALA A 67 -1.67 3.99 -1.87
CA ALA A 67 -0.81 3.73 -3.02
C ALA A 67 -1.44 2.71 -3.98
N VAL A 68 -2.08 1.66 -3.47
CA VAL A 68 -2.81 0.67 -4.26
C VAL A 68 -4.00 1.30 -4.97
N VAL A 69 -4.86 2.05 -4.27
CA VAL A 69 -6.00 2.73 -4.91
C VAL A 69 -5.52 3.69 -5.99
N ARG A 70 -4.47 4.47 -5.67
CA ARG A 70 -3.86 5.41 -6.61
C ARG A 70 -3.30 4.73 -7.86
N SER A 71 -2.75 3.53 -7.74
CA SER A 71 -2.21 2.81 -8.91
C SER A 71 -3.32 2.39 -9.86
N VAL A 72 -4.47 1.94 -9.34
CA VAL A 72 -5.65 1.59 -10.13
C VAL A 72 -6.27 2.81 -10.79
N GLU A 73 -6.35 3.94 -10.09
CA GLU A 73 -6.89 5.20 -10.62
C GLU A 73 -6.04 5.80 -11.74
N LEU A 74 -4.71 5.63 -11.67
CA LEU A 74 -3.78 6.14 -12.67
C LEU A 74 -3.45 5.16 -13.79
N ALA A 75 -3.84 3.89 -13.69
CA ALA A 75 -3.55 2.90 -14.71
C ALA A 75 -4.17 3.32 -16.06
N GLU A 76 -3.46 3.02 -17.14
CA GLU A 76 -3.95 3.12 -18.51
C GLU A 76 -4.24 1.71 -19.05
N GLY A 77 -5.17 1.60 -20.01
CA GLY A 77 -5.44 0.32 -20.64
C GLY A 77 -4.23 -0.24 -21.38
N LEU A 78 -4.04 -1.55 -21.34
CA LEU A 78 -2.92 -2.22 -21.99
C LEU A 78 -3.37 -3.53 -22.65
N ALA A 79 -2.93 -3.75 -23.91
CA ALA A 79 -3.16 -4.99 -24.65
C ALA A 79 -4.65 -5.44 -24.69
N GLY A 80 -5.58 -4.48 -24.79
CA GLY A 80 -7.02 -4.74 -24.81
C GLY A 80 -7.66 -4.94 -23.44
N VAL A 81 -6.90 -4.87 -22.35
CA VAL A 81 -7.43 -4.79 -20.99
C VAL A 81 -7.62 -3.32 -20.63
N PRO A 82 -8.85 -2.86 -20.38
CA PRO A 82 -9.11 -1.45 -20.07
C PRO A 82 -8.68 -1.11 -18.65
N SER A 83 -8.32 0.16 -18.44
CA SER A 83 -8.15 0.70 -17.08
C SER A 83 -9.48 0.79 -16.33
N ALA A 84 -9.44 1.00 -15.02
CA ALA A 84 -10.64 1.21 -14.22
C ALA A 84 -11.46 2.43 -14.70
N ARG A 85 -10.79 3.49 -15.17
CA ARG A 85 -11.46 4.67 -15.73
C ARG A 85 -12.15 4.34 -17.05
N GLU A 86 -11.43 3.76 -17.99
CA GLU A 86 -11.97 3.37 -19.31
C GLU A 86 -13.14 2.39 -19.17
N TRP A 87 -13.03 1.45 -18.22
CA TRP A 87 -14.09 0.51 -17.91
C TRP A 87 -15.39 1.20 -17.45
N ARG A 88 -15.29 2.20 -16.57
CA ARG A 88 -16.43 3.00 -16.10
C ARG A 88 -17.08 3.78 -17.23
N GLU A 89 -16.28 4.46 -18.06
CA GLU A 89 -16.78 5.22 -19.21
C GLU A 89 -17.46 4.33 -20.27
N GLY A 90 -16.97 3.09 -20.45
CA GLY A 90 -17.56 2.11 -21.38
C GLY A 90 -18.77 1.33 -20.83
N SER A 91 -19.02 1.37 -19.53
CA SER A 91 -20.24 0.80 -18.92
C SER A 91 -21.41 1.79 -18.98
N ASP A 92 -21.13 3.09 -18.87
CA ASP A 92 -22.14 4.16 -18.94
C ASP A 92 -22.78 4.30 -20.35
N LYS A 93 -22.09 3.83 -21.40
CA LYS A 93 -22.61 3.82 -22.78
C LYS A 93 -23.47 2.59 -23.12
N ARG A 94 -23.58 1.63 -22.20
CA ARG A 94 -24.31 0.37 -22.40
C ARG A 94 -25.61 0.27 -21.57
N GLY A 95 -25.93 1.29 -20.78
CA GLY A 95 -27.23 1.49 -20.12
C GLY A 95 -28.09 2.49 -20.88
#